data_AF-A0A2A4J1V3-F1
#
_entry.id   AF-A0A2A4J1V3-F1
#
_cell.length_a   1.000
_cell.length_b   1.000
_cell.length_c   1.000
_cell.angle_alpha   90.00
_cell.angle_beta   90.00
_cell.angle_gamma   90.00
#
_symmetry.space_group_name_H-M   'P 1'
#
loop_
_entity.id
_entity.type
_entity.pdbx_description
1 polymer ?
#
loop_
_entity_poly.entity_id
_entity_poly.type
_entity_poly.pdbx_seq_one_letter_code
_entity_poly.pdbx_strand_id
1 'polypeptide(L)'
;MGDEDVIRRRLLIDGDGTGDDRRLNVLLKTLIKWCNSTDEKPEESKATHDRMLAQLAQCEFAVTKSQLGSEMMAAELKSYEAMSKVLEKSIEVAKSNIEKSKADLAQAKTVRKNRIEYDVLAKVISEQPDRKETLERLGTLKTELASLESTKQQLESRLALRKKQFHVLVTSIHQLQALLDEPDDTESVSDDVDMKDILNEP
;
A
#
# COMPACT_ATOMS: atom_id res chain seq x y z
N MET A 1 49.88 35.13 5.18
CA MET A 1 49.92 35.15 3.71
C MET A 1 49.75 33.71 3.27
N GLY A 2 48.67 33.40 2.55
CA GLY A 2 48.48 32.05 2.03
C GLY A 2 49.46 31.79 0.89
N ASP A 3 49.84 30.53 0.68
CA ASP A 3 50.73 30.13 -0.42
C ASP A 3 50.24 30.62 -1.79
N GLU A 4 48.92 30.66 -1.99
CA GLU A 4 48.25 31.26 -3.15
C GLU A 4 48.65 32.72 -3.42
N ASP A 5 48.77 33.54 -2.37
CA ASP A 5 49.15 34.96 -2.48
C ASP A 5 50.63 35.12 -2.82
N VAL A 6 51.47 34.19 -2.33
CA VAL A 6 52.91 34.15 -2.61
C VAL A 6 53.16 33.71 -4.05
N ILE A 7 52.42 32.70 -4.52
CA ILE A 7 52.47 32.21 -5.90
C ILE A 7 51.98 33.31 -6.86
N ARG A 8 50.86 33.97 -6.59
CA ARG A 8 50.38 35.12 -7.40
C ARG A 8 51.37 36.25 -7.46
N ARG A 9 51.96 36.66 -6.33
CA ARG A 9 52.99 37.72 -6.35
C ARG A 9 54.22 37.30 -7.13
N ARG A 10 54.65 36.05 -7.05
CA ARG A 10 55.82 35.57 -7.80
C ARG A 10 55.57 35.52 -9.31
N LEU A 11 54.35 35.16 -9.73
CA LEU A 11 53.89 35.24 -11.12
C LEU A 11 53.79 36.69 -11.64
N LEU A 12 53.48 37.66 -10.77
CA LEU A 12 53.33 39.08 -11.13
C LEU A 12 54.64 39.90 -11.11
N ILE A 13 55.68 39.44 -10.40
CA ILE A 13 56.92 40.22 -10.16
C ILE A 13 58.06 39.88 -11.15
N ASP A 14 58.06 38.71 -11.80
CA ASP A 14 59.11 38.35 -12.76
C ASP A 14 58.93 39.08 -14.11
N GLY A 15 59.38 40.33 -14.17
CA GLY A 15 59.38 41.18 -15.36
C GLY A 15 60.28 40.74 -16.52
N ASP A 16 60.94 39.57 -16.41
CA ASP A 16 61.77 38.96 -17.47
C ASP A 16 61.16 37.65 -18.01
N GLY A 17 59.91 37.34 -17.60
CA GLY A 17 59.15 36.19 -18.09
C GLY A 17 59.47 34.87 -17.41
N THR A 18 58.46 34.01 -17.22
CA THR A 18 58.67 32.63 -16.75
C THR A 18 58.53 31.63 -17.89
N GLY A 19 59.42 30.63 -17.97
CA GLY A 19 59.30 29.52 -18.92
C GLY A 19 59.59 29.91 -20.38
N ASP A 20 58.55 30.05 -21.20
CA ASP A 20 58.63 30.34 -22.64
C ASP A 20 59.06 31.78 -22.93
N ASP A 21 58.56 32.76 -22.17
CA ASP A 21 58.87 34.18 -22.38
C ASP A 21 60.37 34.47 -22.16
N ARG A 22 60.96 33.86 -21.13
CA ARG A 22 62.42 33.87 -20.91
C ARG A 22 63.19 33.23 -22.07
N ARG A 23 62.69 32.13 -22.64
CA ARG A 23 63.34 31.45 -23.77
C ARG A 23 63.35 32.33 -25.03
N LEU A 24 62.22 32.99 -25.31
CA LEU A 24 62.10 33.94 -26.41
C LEU A 24 63.00 35.16 -26.23
N ASN A 25 63.06 35.70 -25.01
CA ASN A 25 63.92 36.84 -24.67
C ASN A 25 65.42 36.50 -24.80
N VAL A 26 65.82 35.28 -24.39
CA VAL A 26 67.20 34.78 -24.59
C VAL A 26 67.52 34.58 -26.07
N LEU A 27 66.59 34.02 -26.86
CA LEU A 27 66.76 33.86 -28.30
C LEU A 27 66.93 35.23 -28.99
N LEU A 28 66.08 36.20 -28.63
CA LEU A 28 66.15 37.58 -29.15
C LEU A 28 67.49 38.26 -28.82
N LYS A 29 67.94 38.17 -27.55
CA LYS A 29 69.24 38.71 -27.13
C LYS A 29 70.41 38.04 -27.88
N THR A 30 70.32 36.73 -28.11
CA THR A 30 71.34 35.95 -28.84
C THR A 30 71.37 36.35 -30.32
N LEU A 31 70.21 36.55 -30.94
CA LEU A 31 70.09 37.01 -32.32
C LEU A 31 70.68 38.42 -32.49
N ILE A 32 70.30 39.37 -31.63
CA ILE A 32 70.83 40.74 -31.66
C ILE A 32 72.36 40.73 -31.50
N LYS A 33 72.89 39.90 -30.59
CA LYS A 33 74.34 39.77 -30.42
C LYS A 33 74.99 39.22 -31.68
N TRP A 34 74.46 38.14 -32.25
CA TRP A 34 74.98 37.48 -33.45
C TRP A 34 74.98 38.39 -34.69
N CYS A 35 73.94 39.23 -34.85
CA CYS A 35 73.88 40.21 -35.95
C CYS A 35 74.90 41.35 -35.82
N ASN A 36 75.37 41.65 -34.60
CA ASN A 36 76.29 42.76 -34.32
C ASN A 36 77.75 42.31 -34.14
N SER A 37 78.03 41.01 -34.22
CA SER A 37 79.39 40.45 -34.17
C SER A 37 80.08 40.59 -35.54
N THR A 38 80.93 41.61 -35.69
CA THR A 38 81.68 41.90 -36.93
C THR A 38 83.00 41.13 -37.09
N ASP A 39 83.42 40.35 -36.09
CA ASP A 39 84.77 39.75 -36.04
C ASP A 39 84.78 38.30 -35.47
N GLU A 40 83.66 37.58 -35.58
CA GLU A 40 83.56 36.18 -35.14
C GLU A 40 84.13 35.21 -36.19
N LYS A 41 84.84 34.17 -35.72
CA LYS A 41 85.31 33.09 -36.60
C LYS A 41 84.09 32.39 -37.25
N PRO A 42 84.18 31.96 -38.53
CA PRO A 42 83.07 31.31 -39.21
C PRO A 42 82.48 30.09 -38.47
N GLU A 43 83.31 29.36 -37.73
CA GLU A 43 82.88 28.19 -36.94
C GLU A 43 82.05 28.58 -35.71
N GLU A 44 82.37 29.70 -35.05
CA GLU A 44 81.64 30.20 -33.87
C GLU A 44 80.28 30.79 -34.27
N SER A 45 80.24 31.47 -35.42
CA SER A 45 79.01 31.98 -36.03
C SER A 45 78.04 30.84 -36.43
N LYS A 46 78.57 29.73 -36.94
CA LYS A 46 77.75 28.54 -37.25
C LYS A 46 77.21 27.86 -35.98
N ALA A 47 78.03 27.72 -34.95
CA ALA A 47 77.60 27.10 -33.69
C ALA A 47 76.53 27.93 -32.95
N THR A 48 76.60 29.26 -33.03
CA THR A 48 75.56 30.16 -32.48
C THR A 48 74.26 30.10 -33.29
N HIS A 49 74.34 30.02 -34.62
CA HIS A 49 73.19 29.78 -35.48
C HIS A 49 72.47 28.45 -35.16
N ASP A 50 73.22 27.34 -35.06
CA ASP A 50 72.64 26.02 -34.74
C ASP A 50 71.99 26.00 -33.34
N ARG A 51 72.57 26.74 -32.38
CA ARG A 51 71.99 26.93 -31.05
C ARG A 51 70.67 27.73 -31.11
N MET A 52 70.59 28.77 -31.94
CA MET A 52 69.36 29.55 -32.13
C MET A 52 68.26 28.70 -32.78
N LEU A 53 68.58 27.87 -33.77
CA LEU A 53 67.64 26.93 -34.37
C LEU A 53 67.10 25.93 -33.35
N ALA A 54 67.97 25.37 -32.50
CA ALA A 54 67.54 24.46 -31.43
C ALA A 54 66.61 25.15 -30.41
N GLN A 55 66.88 26.41 -30.07
CA GLN A 55 66.01 27.21 -29.20
C GLN A 55 64.66 27.52 -29.85
N LEU A 56 64.64 27.83 -31.15
CA LEU A 56 63.41 28.05 -31.90
C LEU A 56 62.53 26.79 -31.93
N ALA A 57 63.12 25.63 -32.24
CA ALA A 57 62.40 24.35 -32.24
C ALA A 57 61.79 24.02 -30.86
N GLN A 58 62.49 24.37 -29.77
CA GLN A 58 61.93 24.21 -28.42
C GLN A 58 60.75 25.14 -28.13
N CYS A 59 60.75 26.36 -28.68
CA CYS A 59 59.64 27.29 -28.57
C CYS A 59 58.43 26.79 -29.37
N GLU A 60 58.64 26.34 -30.61
CA GLU A 60 57.59 25.75 -31.45
C GLU A 60 56.94 24.53 -30.80
N PHE A 61 57.76 23.64 -30.21
CA PHE A 61 57.26 22.49 -29.47
C PHE A 61 56.42 22.90 -28.26
N ALA A 62 56.86 23.90 -27.49
CA ALA A 62 56.14 24.38 -26.32
C ALA A 62 54.77 24.99 -26.69
N VAL A 63 54.71 25.77 -27.76
CA VAL A 63 53.46 26.33 -28.31
C VAL A 63 52.53 25.19 -28.73
N THR A 64 53.02 24.23 -29.50
CA THR A 64 52.22 23.08 -29.97
C THR A 64 51.69 22.26 -28.80
N LYS A 65 52.52 22.02 -27.78
CA LYS A 65 52.13 21.32 -26.56
C LYS A 65 51.04 22.08 -25.78
N SER A 66 51.17 23.40 -25.66
CA SER A 66 50.18 24.25 -24.99
C SER A 66 48.84 24.24 -25.73
N GLN A 67 48.87 24.34 -27.05
CA GLN A 67 47.67 24.29 -27.90
C GLN A 67 46.95 22.94 -27.75
N LEU A 68 47.67 21.82 -27.87
CA LEU A 68 47.10 20.49 -27.69
C LEU A 68 46.53 20.29 -26.28
N GLY A 69 47.23 20.81 -25.26
CA GLY A 69 46.73 20.81 -23.88
C GLY A 69 45.43 21.59 -23.74
N SER A 70 45.31 22.76 -24.38
CA SER A 70 44.09 23.56 -24.38
C SER A 70 42.92 22.82 -25.05
N GLU A 71 43.16 22.18 -26.19
CA GLU A 71 42.14 21.40 -26.90
C GLU A 71 41.67 20.19 -26.09
N MET A 72 42.61 19.47 -25.47
CA MET A 72 42.32 18.35 -24.57
C MET A 72 41.48 18.81 -23.38
N MET A 73 41.87 19.90 -22.70
CA MET A 73 41.12 20.44 -21.56
C MET A 73 39.69 20.87 -21.96
N ALA A 74 39.52 21.48 -23.13
CA ALA A 74 38.20 21.84 -23.64
C ALA A 74 37.32 20.61 -23.91
N ALA A 75 37.91 19.54 -24.47
CA ALA A 75 37.20 18.29 -24.70
C ALA A 75 36.82 17.58 -23.39
N GLU A 76 37.73 17.55 -22.40
CA GLU A 76 37.46 17.02 -21.07
C GLU A 76 36.35 17.79 -20.35
N LEU A 77 36.37 19.13 -20.42
CA LEU A 77 35.34 19.96 -19.81
C LEU A 77 33.95 19.65 -20.38
N LYS A 78 33.84 19.49 -21.71
CA LYS A 78 32.60 19.08 -22.37
C LYS A 78 32.13 17.68 -21.93
N SER A 79 33.07 16.76 -21.73
CA SER A 79 32.77 15.41 -21.23
C SER A 79 32.22 15.46 -19.80
N TYR A 80 32.84 16.26 -18.92
CA TYR A 80 32.37 16.45 -17.54
C TYR A 80 31.00 17.12 -17.48
N GLU A 81 30.71 18.11 -18.33
CA GLU A 81 29.38 18.70 -18.45
C GLU A 81 28.32 17.68 -18.86
N ALA A 82 28.65 16.80 -19.82
CA ALA A 82 27.74 15.73 -20.25
C ALA A 82 27.49 14.73 -19.11
N MET A 83 28.54 14.33 -18.40
CA MET A 83 28.44 13.42 -17.25
C MET A 83 27.62 14.04 -16.11
N SER A 84 27.81 15.32 -15.82
CA SER A 84 27.04 16.06 -14.82
C SER A 84 25.54 16.05 -15.13
N LYS A 85 25.15 16.31 -16.39
CA LYS A 85 23.74 16.25 -16.82
C LYS A 85 23.14 14.84 -16.68
N VAL A 86 23.92 13.79 -16.96
CA VAL A 86 23.48 12.41 -16.77
C VAL A 86 23.26 12.10 -15.29
N LEU A 87 24.16 12.56 -14.42
CA LEU A 87 24.05 12.39 -12.97
C LEU A 87 22.82 13.13 -12.42
N GLU A 88 22.58 14.37 -12.82
CA GLU A 88 21.39 15.13 -12.42
C GLU A 88 20.10 14.40 -12.81
N LYS A 89 20.01 13.90 -14.05
CA LYS A 89 18.85 13.12 -14.49
C LYS A 89 18.68 11.82 -13.69
N SER A 90 19.78 11.13 -13.39
CA SER A 90 19.75 9.91 -12.57
C SER A 90 19.25 10.19 -11.15
N ILE A 91 19.71 11.29 -10.55
CA ILE A 91 19.25 11.74 -9.22
C ILE A 91 17.75 12.04 -9.25
N GLU A 92 17.25 12.70 -10.28
CA GLU A 92 15.83 13.02 -10.40
C GLU A 92 14.96 11.75 -10.54
N VAL A 93 15.43 10.78 -11.35
CA VAL A 93 14.77 9.47 -11.46
C VAL A 93 14.78 8.73 -10.12
N ALA A 94 15.90 8.73 -9.40
CA ALA A 94 16.01 8.09 -8.09
C ALA A 94 15.05 8.73 -7.07
N LYS A 95 14.97 10.07 -7.03
CA LYS A 95 14.00 10.79 -6.19
C LYS A 95 12.56 10.41 -6.50
N SER A 96 12.19 10.38 -7.78
CA SER A 96 10.86 9.94 -8.22
C SER A 96 10.57 8.49 -7.78
N ASN A 97 11.54 7.59 -7.91
CA ASN A 97 11.37 6.19 -7.50
C ASN A 97 11.21 6.04 -5.98
N ILE A 98 11.93 6.83 -5.19
CA ILE A 98 11.77 6.88 -3.74
C ILE A 98 10.34 7.32 -3.39
N GLU A 99 9.81 8.35 -4.04
CA GLU A 99 8.48 8.85 -3.74
C GLU A 99 7.37 7.85 -4.11
N LYS A 100 7.51 7.18 -5.26
CA LYS A 100 6.63 6.05 -5.62
C LYS A 100 6.70 4.92 -4.58
N SER A 101 7.91 4.53 -4.17
CA SER A 101 8.11 3.45 -3.20
C SER A 101 7.52 3.79 -1.83
N LYS A 102 7.54 5.06 -1.42
CA LYS A 102 6.87 5.52 -0.20
C LYS A 102 5.35 5.42 -0.30
N ALA A 103 4.78 5.81 -1.44
CA ALA A 103 3.34 5.70 -1.68
C ALA A 103 2.89 4.23 -1.64
N ASP A 104 3.62 3.35 -2.34
CA ASP A 104 3.36 1.91 -2.36
C ASP A 104 3.46 1.31 -0.95
N LEU A 105 4.47 1.72 -0.17
CA LEU A 105 4.62 1.28 1.22
C LEU A 105 3.44 1.73 2.10
N ALA A 106 2.95 2.96 1.92
CA ALA A 106 1.79 3.46 2.65
C ALA A 106 0.54 2.64 2.31
N GLN A 107 0.31 2.35 1.03
CA GLN A 107 -0.80 1.50 0.59
C GLN A 107 -0.68 0.08 1.15
N ALA A 108 0.51 -0.53 1.08
CA ALA A 108 0.76 -1.87 1.60
C ALA A 108 0.52 -1.96 3.12
N LYS A 109 0.89 -0.91 3.88
CA LYS A 109 0.60 -0.82 5.32
C LYS A 109 -0.91 -0.78 5.59
N THR A 110 -1.66 -0.01 4.81
CA THR A 110 -3.14 0.05 4.92
C THR A 110 -3.77 -1.31 4.62
N VAL A 111 -3.36 -1.96 3.53
CA VAL A 111 -3.86 -3.31 3.18
C VAL A 111 -3.55 -4.31 4.30
N ARG A 112 -2.34 -4.27 4.87
CA ARG A 112 -1.97 -5.13 5.99
C ARG A 112 -2.82 -4.86 7.23
N LYS A 113 -3.07 -3.59 7.56
CA LYS A 113 -3.95 -3.22 8.68
C LYS A 113 -5.36 -3.78 8.47
N ASN A 114 -5.96 -3.54 7.30
CA ASN A 114 -7.30 -4.04 6.98
C ASN A 114 -7.36 -5.56 7.06
N ARG A 115 -6.32 -6.26 6.56
CA ARG A 115 -6.25 -7.73 6.64
C ARG A 115 -6.23 -8.23 8.08
N ILE A 116 -5.48 -7.58 8.97
CA ILE A 116 -5.45 -7.93 10.39
C ILE A 116 -6.83 -7.69 11.02
N GLU A 117 -7.49 -6.58 10.72
CA GLU A 117 -8.85 -6.28 11.22
C GLU A 117 -9.86 -7.34 10.76
N TYR A 118 -9.79 -7.76 9.50
CA TYR A 118 -10.62 -8.86 8.97
C TYR A 118 -10.31 -10.20 9.65
N ASP A 119 -9.04 -10.53 9.86
CA ASP A 119 -8.66 -11.78 10.53
C ASP A 119 -9.15 -11.81 11.99
N VAL A 120 -9.10 -10.68 12.70
CA VAL A 120 -9.64 -10.56 14.06
C VAL A 120 -11.16 -10.76 14.05
N LEU A 121 -11.88 -10.10 13.13
CA LEU A 121 -13.32 -10.24 13.04
C LEU A 121 -13.72 -11.68 12.64
N ALA A 122 -12.99 -12.29 11.72
CA ALA A 122 -13.22 -13.68 11.29
C ALA A 122 -13.06 -14.67 12.45
N LYS A 123 -12.07 -14.46 13.34
CA LYS A 123 -11.92 -15.26 14.57
C LYS A 123 -13.15 -15.14 15.47
N VAL A 124 -13.61 -13.92 15.74
CA VAL A 124 -14.82 -13.70 16.58
C VAL A 124 -16.06 -14.34 15.94
N ILE A 125 -16.21 -14.25 14.62
CA ILE A 125 -17.32 -14.90 13.90
C ILE A 125 -17.21 -16.43 14.01
N SER A 126 -16.00 -17.00 13.93
CA SER A 126 -15.80 -18.45 14.01
C SER A 126 -16.07 -19.05 15.39
N GLU A 127 -16.08 -18.24 16.45
CA GLU A 127 -16.51 -18.65 17.79
C GLU A 127 -18.04 -18.85 17.88
N GLN A 128 -18.80 -18.25 16.96
CA GLN A 128 -20.25 -18.40 16.90
C GLN A 128 -20.65 -19.67 16.13
N PRO A 129 -21.77 -20.32 16.50
CA PRO A 129 -22.25 -21.51 15.80
C PRO A 129 -22.60 -21.21 14.35
N ASP A 130 -22.52 -22.24 13.50
CA ASP A 130 -22.82 -22.06 12.09
C ASP A 130 -24.26 -21.59 11.89
N ARG A 131 -24.41 -20.61 10.98
CA ARG A 131 -25.69 -19.96 10.73
C ARG A 131 -26.70 -20.95 10.17
N LYS A 132 -26.27 -21.84 9.26
CA LYS A 132 -27.17 -22.80 8.62
C LYS A 132 -27.68 -23.81 9.64
N GLU A 133 -26.78 -24.38 10.44
CA GLU A 133 -27.16 -25.31 11.51
C GLU A 133 -28.10 -24.66 12.53
N THR A 134 -27.83 -23.41 12.93
CA THR A 134 -28.69 -22.67 13.87
C THR A 134 -30.09 -22.42 13.28
N LEU A 135 -30.20 -22.13 11.98
CA LEU A 135 -31.49 -21.96 11.30
C LEU A 135 -32.26 -23.28 11.19
N GLU A 136 -31.58 -24.38 10.92
CA GLU A 136 -32.20 -25.71 10.88
C GLU A 136 -32.75 -26.11 12.25
N ARG A 137 -31.95 -25.98 13.33
CA ARG A 137 -32.41 -26.21 14.71
C ARG A 137 -33.59 -25.31 15.08
N LEU A 138 -33.56 -24.04 14.67
CA LEU A 138 -34.67 -23.12 14.91
C LEU A 138 -35.95 -23.54 14.17
N GLY A 139 -35.80 -24.11 12.96
CA GLY A 139 -36.89 -24.71 12.21
C GLY A 139 -37.52 -25.91 12.94
N THR A 140 -36.70 -26.85 13.41
CA THR A 140 -37.19 -28.03 14.15
C THR A 140 -37.89 -27.62 15.45
N LEU A 141 -37.27 -26.73 16.23
CA LEU A 141 -37.86 -26.18 17.46
C LEU A 141 -39.22 -25.52 17.19
N LYS A 142 -39.38 -24.77 16.10
CA LYS A 142 -40.69 -24.18 15.73
C LYS A 142 -41.74 -25.24 15.44
N THR A 143 -41.37 -26.30 14.71
CA THR A 143 -42.31 -27.39 14.41
C THR A 143 -42.72 -28.17 15.65
N GLU A 144 -41.78 -28.42 16.56
CA GLU A 144 -42.05 -29.06 17.85
C GLU A 144 -42.95 -28.19 18.72
N LEU A 145 -42.69 -26.88 18.79
CA LEU A 145 -43.52 -25.95 19.57
C LEU A 145 -44.96 -25.93 19.06
N ALA A 146 -45.14 -25.87 17.73
CA ALA A 146 -46.46 -25.94 17.11
C ALA A 146 -47.19 -27.27 17.39
N SER A 147 -46.46 -28.40 17.40
CA SER A 147 -47.06 -29.71 17.69
C SER A 147 -47.46 -29.84 19.17
N LEU A 148 -46.62 -29.35 20.09
CA LEU A 148 -46.92 -29.28 21.53
C LEU A 148 -48.12 -28.38 21.82
N GLU A 149 -48.22 -27.24 21.14
CA GLU A 149 -49.35 -26.32 21.30
C GLU A 149 -50.67 -26.95 20.83
N SER A 150 -50.63 -27.68 19.71
CA SER A 150 -51.77 -28.45 19.21
C SER A 150 -52.18 -29.57 20.18
N THR A 151 -51.21 -30.34 20.70
CA THR A 151 -51.50 -31.39 21.69
C THR A 151 -52.04 -30.82 23.00
N LYS A 152 -51.51 -29.68 23.46
CA LYS A 152 -52.04 -28.95 24.61
C LYS A 152 -53.51 -28.58 24.39
N GLN A 153 -53.86 -27.97 23.25
CA GLN A 153 -55.25 -27.62 22.93
C GLN A 153 -56.17 -28.86 22.87
N GLN A 154 -55.70 -29.96 22.30
CA GLN A 154 -56.44 -31.23 22.31
C GLN A 154 -56.67 -31.79 23.71
N LEU A 155 -55.66 -31.73 24.59
CA LEU A 155 -55.80 -32.18 25.98
C LEU A 155 -56.74 -31.27 26.77
N GLU A 156 -56.65 -29.95 26.60
CA GLU A 156 -57.55 -28.98 27.24
C GLU A 156 -59.01 -29.19 26.82
N SER A 157 -59.27 -29.43 25.53
CA SER A 157 -60.61 -29.74 25.04
C SER A 157 -61.15 -31.07 25.58
N ARG A 158 -60.31 -32.13 25.63
CA ARG A 158 -60.67 -33.41 26.27
C ARG A 158 -60.98 -33.24 27.76
N LEU A 159 -60.16 -32.48 28.48
CA LEU A 159 -60.36 -32.19 29.90
C LEU A 159 -61.70 -31.44 30.11
N ALA A 160 -61.99 -30.44 29.27
CA ALA A 160 -63.24 -29.70 29.33
C ALA A 160 -64.46 -30.60 29.07
N LEU A 161 -64.38 -31.51 28.09
CA LEU A 161 -65.42 -32.50 27.84
C LEU A 161 -65.63 -33.43 29.04
N ARG A 162 -64.54 -33.95 29.63
CA ARG A 162 -64.60 -34.81 30.82
C ARG A 162 -65.22 -34.08 32.02
N LYS A 163 -64.88 -32.80 32.23
CA LYS A 163 -65.52 -31.95 33.26
C LYS A 163 -67.03 -31.84 33.03
N LYS A 164 -67.48 -31.63 31.79
CA LYS A 164 -68.92 -31.60 31.45
C LYS A 164 -69.59 -32.95 31.72
N GLN A 165 -68.99 -34.06 31.28
CA GLN A 165 -69.51 -35.41 31.52
C GLN A 165 -69.62 -35.71 33.02
N PHE A 166 -68.61 -35.34 33.81
CA PHE A 166 -68.63 -35.50 35.26
C PHE A 166 -69.75 -34.67 35.91
N HIS A 167 -69.95 -33.43 35.45
CA HIS A 167 -71.04 -32.58 35.93
C HIS A 167 -72.43 -33.18 35.64
N VAL A 168 -72.63 -33.76 34.45
CA VAL A 168 -73.88 -34.49 34.11
C VAL A 168 -74.06 -35.67 35.05
N LEU A 169 -73.03 -36.50 35.25
CA LEU A 169 -73.09 -37.66 36.15
C LEU A 169 -73.45 -37.25 37.58
N VAL A 170 -72.80 -36.21 38.11
CA VAL A 170 -73.09 -35.65 39.44
C VAL A 170 -74.53 -35.15 39.52
N THR A 171 -75.02 -34.48 38.48
CA THR A 171 -76.41 -33.99 38.45
C THR A 171 -77.41 -35.15 38.43
N SER A 172 -77.16 -36.20 37.64
CA SER A 172 -77.98 -37.41 37.62
C SER A 172 -77.98 -38.14 38.96
N ILE A 173 -76.84 -38.19 39.66
CA ILE A 173 -76.77 -38.75 41.02
C ILE A 173 -77.67 -37.96 41.97
N HIS A 174 -77.61 -36.62 41.96
CA HIS A 174 -78.48 -35.79 42.79
C HIS A 174 -79.97 -35.96 42.43
N GLN A 175 -80.30 -36.13 41.15
CA GLN A 175 -81.68 -36.40 40.71
C GLN A 175 -82.17 -37.77 41.19
N LEU A 176 -81.34 -38.80 41.09
CA LEU A 176 -81.68 -40.13 41.61
C LEU A 176 -81.83 -40.14 43.13
N GLN A 177 -80.99 -39.38 43.85
CA GLN A 177 -81.14 -39.17 45.29
C GLN A 177 -82.46 -38.47 45.61
N ALA A 178 -82.83 -37.43 44.86
CA ALA A 178 -84.12 -36.75 45.03
C ALA A 178 -85.32 -37.67 44.76
N LEU A 179 -85.26 -38.55 43.76
CA LEU A 179 -86.29 -39.57 43.49
C LEU A 179 -86.36 -40.63 44.60
N LEU A 180 -85.23 -41.01 45.19
CA LEU A 180 -85.18 -41.97 46.31
C LEU A 180 -85.67 -41.35 47.63
N ASP A 181 -85.62 -40.03 47.77
CA ASP A 181 -86.14 -39.28 48.92
C ASP A 181 -87.65 -38.95 48.77
N GLU A 182 -88.28 -39.23 47.62
CA GLU A 182 -89.75 -39.15 47.48
C GLU A 182 -90.42 -40.40 48.07
N PRO A 183 -91.39 -40.26 49.00
CA PRO A 183 -92.06 -41.41 49.60
C PRO A 183 -93.04 -42.07 48.61
N ASP A 184 -92.91 -43.40 48.46
CA ASP A 184 -93.85 -44.28 47.74
C ASP A 184 -95.23 -44.23 48.41
N ASP A 185 -96.17 -43.50 47.79
CA ASP A 185 -97.61 -43.76 47.91
C ASP A 185 -98.15 -44.11 46.51
N THR A 186 -98.51 -45.37 46.34
CA THR A 186 -99.13 -45.97 45.16
C THR A 186 -100.54 -45.41 44.89
N GLU A 187 -100.91 -45.14 43.64
CA GLU A 187 -102.08 -45.79 43.00
C GLU A 187 -102.24 -45.46 41.49
N SER A 188 -102.73 -46.48 40.80
CA SER A 188 -102.95 -46.66 39.36
C SER A 188 -104.05 -45.80 38.74
N VAL A 189 -103.87 -45.34 37.48
CA VAL A 189 -104.95 -45.32 36.46
C VAL A 189 -104.36 -45.50 35.04
N SER A 190 -104.87 -46.49 34.32
CA SER A 190 -104.77 -46.71 32.87
C SER A 190 -105.85 -45.90 32.14
N ASP A 191 -105.54 -45.26 31.01
CA ASP A 191 -106.24 -45.43 29.71
C ASP A 191 -105.68 -44.47 28.62
N ASP A 192 -105.14 -45.06 27.55
CA ASP A 192 -105.48 -44.90 26.11
C ASP A 192 -106.18 -43.57 25.66
N VAL A 193 -105.93 -42.88 24.53
CA VAL A 193 -105.41 -43.13 23.17
C VAL A 193 -105.11 -41.74 22.54
N ASP A 194 -104.11 -41.56 21.66
CA ASP A 194 -104.31 -41.17 20.23
C ASP A 194 -103.07 -40.67 19.47
N MET A 195 -103.00 -41.18 18.24
CA MET A 195 -101.91 -41.18 17.27
C MET A 195 -101.97 -39.94 16.36
N LYS A 196 -100.80 -39.37 15.98
CA LYS A 196 -100.60 -38.83 14.62
C LYS A 196 -99.13 -38.62 14.25
N ASP A 197 -98.65 -39.50 13.37
CA ASP A 197 -97.54 -39.27 12.44
C ASP A 197 -97.86 -38.10 11.51
N ILE A 198 -96.89 -37.20 11.25
CA ILE A 198 -96.62 -36.65 9.91
C ILE A 198 -95.11 -36.38 9.78
N LEU A 199 -94.43 -37.25 9.03
CA LEU A 199 -93.23 -36.96 8.26
C LEU A 199 -93.54 -35.89 7.19
N ASN A 200 -92.69 -34.87 7.03
CA ASN A 200 -91.96 -34.74 5.76
C ASN A 200 -90.89 -33.64 5.75
N GLU A 201 -89.76 -34.06 5.20
CA GLU A 201 -88.63 -33.33 4.61
C GLU A 201 -89.07 -32.59 3.31
N PRO A 202 -88.23 -31.73 2.70
CA PRO A 202 -86.97 -32.14 2.05
C PRO A 202 -85.74 -31.30 2.40
#